data_AF-A0A845AWC5-F1
#
_entry.id   AF-A0A845AWC5-F1
#
_cell.length_a   1.000
_cell.length_b   1.000
_cell.length_c   1.000
_cell.angle_alpha   90.00
_cell.angle_beta   90.00
_cell.angle_gamma   90.00
#
_symmetry.space_group_name_H-M   'P 1'
#
loop_
_entity.id
_entity.type
_entity.pdbx_description
1 polymer ?
#
loop_
_entity_poly.entity_id
_entity_poly.type
_entity_poly.pdbx_seq_one_letter_code
_entity_poly.pdbx_strand_id
1 'polypeptide(L)'
;MTRPVPILLVLIALALPLSLLAGRVWLDFAETPNAAIILGELRLPRSLLALVIGAGLGAAGAAMQGYLRNPLADPGLFGIAPMAALGAVASFWFGYSASAWLLPLFALVGAGAGMALLALIAGRTGGIALFTLAGLMIASLAGTLTSLAISMAPNAFAMSEIVTWLMGALTDRSWREVWIAAPLTAAGIGCLLMTGRGLDALTLGDAAARSMGMRPGIVQAWLIAGVGLTVGSGVAVAGIVGFVGLIVPHLVRPFTDRRPSQLILPSALAGALLVLVADSTVRILPLVTELRLGIALSLIGAPFFLWLLLRMRRGLA
;
A
#
# COMPACT_ATOMS: atom_id res chain seq x y z
N MET A 1 9.39 -21.05 11.40
CA MET A 1 9.23 -19.97 12.40
C MET A 1 9.68 -18.69 11.72
N THR A 2 8.87 -17.64 11.67
CA THR A 2 9.21 -16.40 10.95
C THR A 2 10.26 -15.60 11.73
N ARG A 3 11.52 -16.03 11.61
CA ARG A 3 12.73 -15.42 12.21
C ARG A 3 12.78 -13.89 12.18
N PRO A 4 12.31 -13.17 11.12
CA PRO A 4 12.37 -11.71 11.11
C PRO A 4 11.32 -11.02 12.00
N VAL A 5 10.23 -11.69 12.39
CA VAL A 5 9.12 -11.05 13.15
C VAL A 5 9.58 -10.42 14.47
N PRO A 6 10.27 -11.12 15.39
CA PRO A 6 10.69 -10.50 16.65
C PRO A 6 11.60 -9.28 16.43
N ILE A 7 12.51 -9.35 15.46
CA ILE A 7 13.40 -8.24 15.10
C ILE A 7 12.59 -7.04 14.60
N LEU A 8 11.64 -7.26 13.69
CA LEU A 8 10.80 -6.20 13.15
C LEU A 8 9.92 -5.56 14.24
N LEU A 9 9.40 -6.34 15.18
CA LEU A 9 8.63 -5.80 16.31
C LEU A 9 9.50 -4.92 17.21
N VAL A 10 10.74 -5.34 17.52
CA VAL A 10 11.69 -4.51 18.29
C VAL A 10 12.02 -3.23 17.54
N LEU A 11 12.28 -3.31 16.22
CA LEU A 11 12.55 -2.13 15.41
C LEU A 11 11.38 -1.16 15.36
N ILE A 12 10.14 -1.64 15.25
CA ILE A 12 8.94 -0.80 15.33
C ILE A 12 8.80 -0.18 16.72
N ALA A 13 9.01 -0.96 17.78
CA ALA A 13 8.93 -0.47 19.16
C ALA A 13 9.95 0.64 19.46
N LEU A 14 11.11 0.63 18.79
CA LEU A 14 12.12 1.70 18.87
C LEU A 14 11.81 2.86 17.93
N ALA A 15 11.39 2.59 16.69
CA ALA A 15 11.13 3.62 15.68
C ALA A 15 9.90 4.46 16.00
N LEU A 16 8.86 3.88 16.61
CA LEU A 16 7.63 4.60 16.96
C LEU A 16 7.87 5.78 17.91
N PRO A 17 8.48 5.62 19.10
CA PRO A 17 8.75 6.75 19.99
C PRO A 17 9.68 7.78 19.35
N LEU A 18 10.68 7.34 18.56
CA LEU A 18 11.55 8.25 17.81
C LEU A 18 10.76 9.10 16.80
N SER A 19 9.81 8.50 16.06
CA SER A 19 8.90 9.25 15.20
C SER A 19 8.11 10.28 16.01
N LEU A 20 7.55 9.91 17.17
CA LEU A 20 6.76 10.85 17.97
C LEU A 20 7.57 12.08 18.41
N LEU A 21 8.87 11.93 18.65
CA LEU A 21 9.76 13.03 19.02
C LEU A 21 10.31 13.81 17.81
N ALA A 22 10.45 13.15 16.66
CA ALA A 22 11.00 13.72 15.45
C ALA A 22 10.05 14.70 14.73
N GLY A 23 10.58 15.82 14.27
CA GLY A 23 9.91 16.77 13.37
C GLY A 23 10.87 17.90 12.97
N ARG A 24 10.36 18.95 12.29
CA ARG A 24 11.15 20.16 12.01
C ARG A 24 11.76 20.76 13.28
N VAL A 25 10.98 20.71 14.36
CA VAL A 25 11.44 20.96 15.73
C VAL A 25 11.23 19.67 16.52
N TRP A 26 12.27 19.22 17.18
CA TRP A 26 12.20 18.07 18.08
C TRP A 26 11.30 18.41 19.26
N LEU A 27 10.45 17.47 19.65
CA LEU A 27 9.51 17.70 20.74
C LEU A 27 10.25 17.57 22.07
N ASP A 28 10.44 18.70 22.74
CA ASP A 28 10.88 18.75 24.13
C ASP A 28 9.68 19.06 25.03
N PHE A 29 9.35 18.17 25.97
CA PHE A 29 8.23 18.35 26.88
C PHE A 29 8.42 19.48 27.90
N ALA A 30 9.67 19.86 28.19
CA ALA A 30 9.97 20.96 29.09
C ALA A 30 9.86 22.32 28.40
N GLU A 31 10.24 22.39 27.11
CA GLU A 31 10.37 23.67 26.39
C GLU A 31 9.24 23.92 25.39
N THR A 32 8.59 22.88 24.87
CA THR A 32 7.58 23.01 23.81
C THR A 32 6.19 23.25 24.42
N PRO A 33 5.55 24.41 24.15
CA PRO A 33 4.17 24.63 24.56
C PRO A 33 3.24 23.58 23.94
N ASN A 34 2.29 23.06 24.72
CA ASN A 34 1.31 22.06 24.26
C ASN A 34 1.93 20.75 23.74
N ALA A 35 3.15 20.38 24.17
CA ALA A 35 3.84 19.17 23.73
C ALA A 35 2.98 17.90 23.77
N ALA A 36 2.19 17.74 24.84
CA ALA A 36 1.29 16.59 25.00
C ALA A 36 0.18 16.54 23.95
N ILE A 37 -0.40 17.69 23.59
CA ILE A 37 -1.45 17.78 22.55
C ILE A 37 -0.83 17.51 21.18
N ILE A 38 0.34 18.09 20.88
CA ILE A 38 1.05 17.83 19.63
C ILE A 38 1.36 16.33 19.49
N LEU A 39 1.83 15.70 20.55
CA LEU A 39 2.10 14.26 20.52
C LEU A 39 0.80 13.46 20.32
N GLY A 40 -0.22 13.71 21.14
CA GLY A 40 -1.44 12.90 21.18
C GLY A 40 -2.38 13.09 19.99
N GLU A 41 -2.52 14.31 19.47
CA GLU A 41 -3.51 14.65 18.45
C GLU A 41 -2.93 14.83 17.05
N LEU A 42 -1.62 15.07 16.92
CA LEU A 42 -0.97 15.31 15.62
C LEU A 42 0.01 14.20 15.25
N ARG A 43 0.97 13.88 16.13
CA ARG A 43 2.08 12.96 15.78
C ARG A 43 1.72 11.49 15.96
N LEU A 44 0.96 11.15 16.99
CA LEU A 44 0.56 9.77 17.27
C LEU A 44 -0.41 9.23 16.21
N PRO A 45 -1.49 9.93 15.81
CA PRO A 45 -2.39 9.43 14.77
C PRO A 45 -1.67 9.25 13.43
N ARG A 46 -0.83 10.24 13.06
CA ARG A 46 0.01 10.20 11.85
C ARG A 46 0.97 9.00 11.84
N SER A 47 1.66 8.74 12.95
CA SER A 47 2.61 7.62 13.06
C SER A 47 1.89 6.27 13.04
N LEU A 48 0.73 6.16 13.68
CA LEU A 48 -0.10 4.95 13.62
C LEU A 48 -0.64 4.70 12.22
N LEU A 49 -1.06 5.73 11.50
CA LEU A 49 -1.44 5.60 10.09
C LEU A 49 -0.29 5.14 9.21
N ALA A 50 0.93 5.64 9.44
CA ALA A 50 2.12 5.17 8.72
C ALA A 50 2.31 3.66 8.90
N LEU A 51 2.19 3.17 10.15
CA LEU A 51 2.26 1.75 10.45
C LEU A 51 1.14 0.94 9.78
N VAL A 52 -0.10 1.42 9.87
CA VAL A 52 -1.28 0.75 9.28
C VAL A 52 -1.13 0.64 7.76
N ILE A 53 -0.90 1.75 7.08
CA ILE A 53 -0.81 1.77 5.60
C ILE A 53 0.38 0.96 5.12
N GLY A 54 1.54 1.10 5.79
CA GLY A 54 2.72 0.30 5.49
C GLY A 54 2.48 -1.20 5.66
N ALA A 55 1.77 -1.60 6.72
CA ALA A 55 1.40 -2.99 6.95
C ALA A 55 0.48 -3.55 5.86
N GLY A 56 -0.54 -2.78 5.48
CA GLY A 56 -1.44 -3.13 4.39
C GLY A 56 -0.72 -3.33 3.07
N LEU A 57 0.11 -2.36 2.65
CA LEU A 57 0.84 -2.42 1.38
C LEU A 57 1.88 -3.54 1.35
N GLY A 58 2.63 -3.74 2.44
CA GLY A 58 3.61 -4.82 2.55
C GLY A 58 2.96 -6.21 2.48
N ALA A 59 1.84 -6.41 3.20
CA ALA A 59 1.07 -7.65 3.15
C ALA A 59 0.48 -7.90 1.75
N ALA A 60 -0.14 -6.88 1.15
CA ALA A 60 -0.73 -6.96 -0.18
C ALA A 60 0.32 -7.29 -1.24
N GLY A 61 1.49 -6.65 -1.19
CA GLY A 61 2.62 -6.95 -2.07
C GLY A 61 3.07 -8.41 -1.96
N ALA A 62 3.29 -8.91 -0.73
CA ALA A 62 3.70 -10.29 -0.53
C ALA A 62 2.67 -11.30 -1.06
N ALA A 63 1.38 -11.06 -0.78
CA ALA A 63 0.30 -11.92 -1.24
C ALA A 63 0.14 -11.90 -2.76
N MET A 64 0.19 -10.71 -3.39
CA MET A 64 0.16 -10.58 -4.85
C MET A 64 1.35 -11.27 -5.51
N GLN A 65 2.58 -11.06 -5.02
CA GLN A 65 3.75 -11.73 -5.56
C GLN A 65 3.65 -13.25 -5.45
N GLY A 66 3.10 -13.76 -4.34
CA GLY A 66 2.85 -15.19 -4.14
C GLY A 66 1.80 -15.75 -5.10
N TYR A 67 0.66 -15.07 -5.23
CA TYR A 67 -0.44 -15.52 -6.09
C TYR A 67 -0.05 -15.52 -7.57
N LEU A 68 0.65 -14.46 -7.99
CA LEU A 68 1.03 -14.24 -9.38
C LEU A 68 2.30 -14.97 -9.79
N ARG A 69 3.02 -15.53 -8.82
CA ARG A 69 4.35 -16.11 -9.02
C ARG A 69 5.27 -15.10 -9.74
N ASN A 70 5.06 -13.81 -9.48
CA ASN A 70 5.79 -12.71 -10.09
C ASN A 70 6.40 -11.84 -8.98
N PRO A 71 7.73 -11.83 -8.79
CA PRO A 71 8.38 -11.03 -7.75
C PRO A 71 8.28 -9.52 -7.98
N LEU A 72 7.83 -9.09 -9.17
CA LEU A 72 7.66 -7.68 -9.53
C LEU A 72 6.24 -7.16 -9.25
N ALA A 73 5.36 -8.00 -8.70
CA ALA A 73 4.00 -7.58 -8.41
C ALA A 73 3.95 -6.54 -7.27
N ASP A 74 3.25 -5.44 -7.53
CA ASP A 74 2.99 -4.35 -6.57
C ASP A 74 1.59 -3.79 -6.80
N PRO A 75 0.77 -3.60 -5.75
CA PRO A 75 -0.59 -3.08 -5.92
C PRO A 75 -0.65 -1.68 -6.57
N GLY A 76 0.40 -0.88 -6.40
CA GLY A 76 0.54 0.44 -7.02
C GLY A 76 0.85 0.39 -8.51
N LEU A 77 1.54 -0.64 -8.97
CA LEU A 77 1.89 -0.82 -10.40
C LEU A 77 0.81 -1.55 -11.21
N PHE A 78 0.00 -2.39 -10.56
CA PHE A 78 -1.00 -3.24 -11.24
C PHE A 78 -2.42 -2.66 -11.22
N GLY A 79 -2.54 -1.33 -11.22
CA GLY A 79 -3.81 -0.64 -11.43
C GLY A 79 -4.75 -0.55 -10.22
N ILE A 80 -4.45 -1.23 -9.10
CA ILE A 80 -5.32 -1.22 -7.91
C ILE A 80 -5.27 0.12 -7.19
N ALA A 81 -4.07 0.63 -6.86
CA ALA A 81 -3.95 1.96 -6.25
C ALA A 81 -4.39 3.09 -7.21
N PRO A 82 -4.06 3.05 -8.52
CA PRO A 82 -4.63 3.99 -9.49
C PRO A 82 -6.16 3.97 -9.54
N MET A 83 -6.81 2.81 -9.52
CA MET A 83 -8.27 2.72 -9.50
C MET A 83 -8.88 3.20 -8.18
N ALA A 84 -8.21 2.94 -7.05
CA ALA A 84 -8.61 3.50 -5.75
C ALA A 84 -8.54 5.03 -5.76
N ALA A 85 -7.48 5.58 -6.35
CA ALA A 85 -7.31 7.00 -6.50
C ALA A 85 -8.34 7.60 -7.46
N LEU A 86 -8.66 6.93 -8.57
CA LEU A 86 -9.76 7.33 -9.45
C LEU A 86 -11.09 7.37 -8.70
N GLY A 87 -11.34 6.41 -7.81
CA GLY A 87 -12.49 6.44 -6.91
C GLY A 87 -12.51 7.69 -6.04
N ALA A 88 -11.40 8.01 -5.36
CA ALA A 88 -11.28 9.24 -4.59
C ALA A 88 -11.51 10.49 -5.46
N VAL A 89 -10.96 10.53 -6.68
CA VAL A 89 -11.13 11.63 -7.64
C VAL A 89 -12.59 11.78 -8.07
N ALA A 90 -13.31 10.68 -8.29
CA ALA A 90 -14.74 10.73 -8.56
C ALA A 90 -15.52 11.36 -7.40
N SER A 91 -15.12 11.09 -6.15
CA SER A 91 -15.75 11.72 -4.98
C SER A 91 -15.54 13.25 -4.94
N PHE A 92 -14.37 13.75 -5.37
CA PHE A 92 -14.13 15.19 -5.52
C PHE A 92 -15.01 15.79 -6.61
N TRP A 93 -15.14 15.09 -7.75
CA TRP A 93 -15.91 15.58 -8.89
C TRP A 93 -17.42 15.71 -8.60
N PHE A 94 -17.99 14.77 -7.85
CA PHE A 94 -19.40 14.83 -7.42
C PHE A 94 -19.63 15.76 -6.20
N GLY A 95 -18.60 16.44 -5.69
CA GLY A 95 -18.72 17.35 -4.54
C GLY A 95 -18.90 16.63 -3.20
N TYR A 96 -18.52 15.35 -3.11
CA TYR A 96 -18.66 14.53 -1.90
C TYR A 96 -17.46 14.62 -0.95
N SER A 97 -16.51 15.51 -1.22
CA SER A 97 -15.30 15.71 -0.41
C SER A 97 -15.59 16.15 1.03
N ALA A 98 -16.70 16.88 1.24
CA ALA A 98 -17.13 17.32 2.57
C ALA A 98 -17.61 16.17 3.47
N SER A 99 -17.97 15.02 2.89
CA SER A 99 -18.39 13.85 3.66
C SER A 99 -17.19 13.01 4.07
N ALA A 100 -17.04 12.82 5.39
CA ALA A 100 -15.98 12.02 5.98
C ALA A 100 -15.96 10.55 5.51
N TRP A 101 -17.08 10.04 4.98
CA TRP A 101 -17.25 8.62 4.65
C TRP A 101 -17.32 8.34 3.15
N LEU A 102 -17.78 9.31 2.34
CA LEU A 102 -17.97 9.08 0.91
C LEU A 102 -16.64 8.94 0.17
N LEU A 103 -15.65 9.79 0.48
CA LEU A 103 -14.34 9.66 -0.15
C LEU A 103 -13.70 8.28 0.14
N PRO A 104 -13.62 7.80 1.40
CA PRO A 104 -13.14 6.46 1.68
C PRO A 104 -13.91 5.35 0.98
N LEU A 105 -15.25 5.45 0.92
CA LEU A 105 -16.10 4.48 0.25
C LEU A 105 -15.79 4.40 -1.24
N PHE A 106 -15.70 5.54 -1.93
CA PHE A 106 -15.37 5.57 -3.35
C PHE A 106 -13.96 5.03 -3.63
N ALA A 107 -12.98 5.34 -2.77
CA ALA A 107 -11.63 4.79 -2.90
C ALA A 107 -11.59 3.27 -2.71
N LEU A 108 -12.35 2.72 -1.74
CA LEU A 108 -12.50 1.27 -1.53
C LEU A 108 -13.18 0.59 -2.71
N VAL A 109 -14.26 1.18 -3.23
CA VAL A 109 -14.95 0.67 -4.43
C VAL A 109 -14.01 0.68 -5.64
N GLY A 110 -13.24 1.76 -5.82
CA GLY A 110 -12.22 1.85 -6.86
C GLY A 110 -11.15 0.75 -6.74
N ALA A 111 -10.60 0.54 -5.54
CA ALA A 111 -9.61 -0.51 -5.27
C ALA A 111 -10.18 -1.91 -5.56
N GLY A 112 -11.39 -2.18 -5.06
CA GLY A 112 -12.09 -3.44 -5.28
C GLY A 112 -12.38 -3.69 -6.75
N ALA A 113 -12.86 -2.67 -7.48
CA ALA A 113 -13.10 -2.73 -8.93
C ALA A 113 -11.81 -2.99 -9.70
N GLY A 114 -10.71 -2.30 -9.38
CA GLY A 114 -9.41 -2.52 -10.02
C GLY A 114 -8.91 -3.95 -9.84
N MET A 115 -9.00 -4.48 -8.62
CA MET A 115 -8.58 -5.85 -8.32
C MET A 115 -9.51 -6.91 -8.95
N ALA A 116 -10.83 -6.65 -8.98
CA ALA A 116 -11.80 -7.50 -9.65
C ALA A 116 -11.57 -7.53 -11.17
N LEU A 117 -11.37 -6.39 -11.81
CA LEU A 117 -11.04 -6.29 -13.24
C LEU A 117 -9.74 -7.03 -13.56
N LEU A 118 -8.72 -6.85 -12.74
CA LEU A 118 -7.44 -7.54 -12.90
C LEU A 118 -7.61 -9.05 -12.82
N ALA A 119 -8.39 -9.53 -11.84
CA ALA A 119 -8.73 -10.94 -11.67
C ALA A 119 -9.55 -11.52 -12.84
N LEU A 120 -10.48 -10.73 -13.41
CA LEU A 120 -11.30 -11.11 -14.56
C LEU A 120 -10.48 -11.22 -15.84
N ILE A 121 -9.64 -10.22 -16.13
CA ILE A 121 -8.86 -10.14 -17.38
C ILE A 121 -7.71 -11.15 -17.36
N ALA A 122 -6.94 -11.19 -16.29
CA ALA A 122 -5.80 -12.09 -16.22
C ALA A 122 -6.22 -13.55 -16.02
N GLY A 123 -7.45 -13.77 -15.55
CA GLY A 123 -8.04 -15.10 -15.42
C GLY A 123 -7.23 -16.03 -14.53
N ARG A 124 -7.53 -17.33 -14.61
CA ARG A 124 -6.91 -18.40 -13.79
C ARG A 124 -5.66 -19.03 -14.43
N THR A 125 -5.41 -18.73 -15.70
CA THR A 125 -4.40 -19.37 -16.55
C THR A 125 -3.53 -18.36 -17.30
N GLY A 126 -3.79 -17.05 -17.15
CA GLY A 126 -2.95 -16.02 -17.73
C GLY A 126 -1.54 -16.13 -17.20
N GLY A 127 -0.57 -16.33 -18.10
CA GLY A 127 0.84 -16.22 -17.75
C GLY A 127 1.16 -14.84 -17.17
N ILE A 128 2.32 -14.74 -16.52
CA ILE A 128 2.81 -13.50 -15.89
C ILE A 128 2.70 -12.28 -16.82
N ALA A 129 2.92 -12.48 -18.12
CA ALA A 129 2.79 -11.45 -19.16
C ALA A 129 1.36 -10.88 -19.27
N LEU A 130 0.33 -11.73 -19.34
CA LEU A 130 -1.06 -11.26 -19.46
C LEU A 130 -1.47 -10.48 -18.21
N PHE A 131 -1.05 -10.94 -17.03
CA PHE A 131 -1.35 -10.24 -15.78
C PHE A 131 -0.68 -8.86 -15.73
N THR A 132 0.57 -8.76 -16.21
CA THR A 132 1.31 -7.50 -16.29
C THR A 132 0.68 -6.53 -17.29
N LEU A 133 0.27 -7.02 -18.45
CA LEU A 133 -0.43 -6.21 -19.46
C LEU A 133 -1.81 -5.75 -18.97
N ALA A 134 -2.57 -6.63 -18.29
CA ALA A 134 -3.85 -6.27 -17.69
C ALA A 134 -3.70 -5.20 -16.61
N GLY A 135 -2.73 -5.36 -15.70
CA GLY A 135 -2.42 -4.36 -14.67
C GLY A 135 -2.02 -3.01 -15.28
N LEU A 136 -1.16 -3.02 -16.30
CA LEU A 136 -0.76 -1.82 -17.04
C LEU A 136 -1.96 -1.16 -17.74
N MET A 137 -2.83 -1.94 -18.36
CA MET A 137 -4.04 -1.43 -19.01
C MET A 137 -4.98 -0.77 -18.00
N ILE A 138 -5.24 -1.40 -16.86
CA ILE A 138 -6.09 -0.85 -15.79
C ILE A 138 -5.47 0.44 -15.22
N ALA A 139 -4.15 0.44 -14.95
CA ALA A 139 -3.44 1.62 -14.47
C ALA A 139 -3.53 2.78 -15.47
N SER A 140 -3.30 2.51 -16.75
CA SER A 140 -3.41 3.50 -17.83
C SER A 140 -4.84 4.05 -17.96
N LEU A 141 -5.86 3.19 -17.90
CA LEU A 141 -7.25 3.62 -17.93
C LEU A 141 -7.58 4.53 -16.74
N ALA A 142 -7.17 4.14 -15.53
CA ALA A 142 -7.36 4.96 -14.33
C ALA A 142 -6.64 6.31 -14.44
N GLY A 143 -5.43 6.32 -14.98
CA GLY A 143 -4.65 7.55 -15.24
C GLY A 143 -5.31 8.47 -16.27
N THR A 144 -5.82 7.91 -17.36
CA THR A 144 -6.54 8.68 -18.40
C THR A 144 -7.83 9.29 -17.84
N LEU A 145 -8.63 8.52 -17.10
CA LEU A 145 -9.86 9.03 -16.48
C LEU A 145 -9.57 10.09 -15.41
N THR A 146 -8.50 9.91 -14.64
CA THR A 146 -8.03 10.92 -13.68
C THR A 146 -7.58 12.20 -14.40
N SER A 147 -6.86 12.07 -15.51
CA SER A 147 -6.43 13.22 -16.33
C SER A 147 -7.61 13.97 -16.94
N LEU A 148 -8.64 13.23 -17.39
CA LEU A 148 -9.90 13.82 -17.85
C LEU A 148 -10.60 14.59 -16.72
N ALA A 149 -10.66 14.02 -15.52
CA ALA A 149 -11.25 14.70 -14.37
C ALA A 149 -10.50 15.99 -14.00
N ILE A 150 -9.17 16.00 -14.10
CA ILE A 150 -8.35 17.20 -13.92
C ILE A 150 -8.64 18.23 -15.03
N SER A 151 -8.67 17.80 -16.29
CA SER A 151 -8.93 18.68 -17.44
C SER A 151 -10.33 19.31 -17.40
N MET A 152 -11.29 18.64 -16.76
CA MET A 152 -12.67 19.09 -16.60
C MET A 152 -12.96 19.62 -15.18
N ALA A 153 -11.91 19.92 -14.39
CA ALA A 153 -12.09 20.43 -13.04
C ALA A 153 -12.82 21.80 -13.08
N PRO A 154 -13.88 22.01 -12.27
CA PRO A 154 -14.66 23.25 -12.30
C PRO A 154 -13.87 24.51 -11.94
N ASN A 155 -12.79 24.36 -11.17
CA ASN A 155 -11.93 25.45 -10.73
C ASN A 155 -10.52 24.94 -10.35
N ALA A 156 -9.59 25.87 -10.18
CA ALA A 156 -8.20 25.57 -9.83
C ALA A 156 -8.05 24.87 -8.46
N PHE A 157 -9.00 25.08 -7.54
CA PHE A 157 -8.99 24.44 -6.22
C PHE A 157 -9.24 22.93 -6.33
N ALA A 158 -10.29 22.52 -7.04
CA ALA A 158 -10.60 21.11 -7.28
C ALA A 158 -9.46 20.38 -8.01
N MET A 159 -8.84 21.05 -9.00
CA MET A 159 -7.64 20.53 -9.67
C MET A 159 -6.49 20.33 -8.67
N SER A 160 -6.21 21.31 -7.81
CA SER A 160 -5.15 21.22 -6.81
C SER A 160 -5.43 20.11 -5.78
N GLU A 161 -6.68 19.93 -5.37
CA GLU A 161 -7.10 18.87 -4.44
C GLU A 161 -6.84 17.48 -5.03
N ILE A 162 -7.24 17.26 -6.30
CA ILE A 162 -6.96 16.01 -7.03
C ILE A 162 -5.45 15.75 -7.11
N VAL A 163 -4.68 16.71 -7.63
CA VAL A 163 -3.23 16.56 -7.82
C VAL A 163 -2.53 16.27 -6.49
N THR A 164 -2.91 16.99 -5.43
CA THR A 164 -2.33 16.80 -4.10
C THR A 164 -2.66 15.42 -3.53
N TRP A 165 -3.88 14.92 -3.75
CA TRP A 165 -4.28 13.58 -3.29
C TRP A 165 -3.49 12.47 -3.99
N LEU A 166 -3.23 12.62 -5.28
CA LEU A 166 -2.44 11.66 -6.07
C LEU A 166 -0.98 11.56 -5.61
N MET A 167 -0.42 12.62 -5.00
CA MET A 167 0.96 12.64 -4.51
C MET A 167 1.16 11.89 -3.18
N GLY A 168 0.08 11.58 -2.47
CA GLY A 168 0.06 10.84 -1.21
C GLY A 168 0.70 11.58 -0.02
N ALA A 169 0.00 11.69 1.09
CA ALA A 169 0.51 12.35 2.30
C ALA A 169 -0.12 11.82 3.59
N LEU A 170 0.66 11.87 4.67
CA LEU A 170 0.19 11.66 6.04
C LEU A 170 0.11 12.97 6.84
N THR A 171 0.33 14.12 6.19
CA THR A 171 0.14 15.44 6.80
C THR A 171 -1.34 15.64 7.15
N ASP A 172 -1.58 16.30 8.28
CA ASP A 172 -2.93 16.70 8.73
C ASP A 172 -3.91 15.53 8.87
N ARG A 173 -3.41 14.37 9.33
CA ARG A 173 -4.23 13.19 9.63
C ARG A 173 -4.45 13.06 11.13
N SER A 174 -5.70 12.85 11.51
CA SER A 174 -6.19 12.77 12.88
C SER A 174 -6.57 11.33 13.25
N TRP A 175 -7.07 11.14 14.48
CA TRP A 175 -7.64 9.88 14.93
C TRP A 175 -8.79 9.38 14.04
N ARG A 176 -9.54 10.28 13.41
CA ARG A 176 -10.63 9.89 12.49
C ARG A 176 -10.11 9.01 11.36
N GLU A 177 -9.02 9.41 10.72
CA GLU A 177 -8.42 8.64 9.63
C GLU A 177 -7.86 7.29 10.13
N VAL A 178 -7.31 7.25 11.35
CA VAL A 178 -6.90 5.98 12.00
C VAL A 178 -8.09 5.04 12.14
N TRP A 179 -9.22 5.54 12.68
CA TRP A 179 -10.43 4.73 12.89
C TRP A 179 -11.07 4.24 11.60
N ILE A 180 -10.85 4.93 10.49
CA ILE A 180 -11.27 4.47 9.15
C ILE A 180 -10.31 3.39 8.64
N ALA A 181 -9.00 3.67 8.62
CA ALA A 181 -8.04 2.83 7.92
C ALA A 181 -7.64 1.57 8.69
N ALA A 182 -7.47 1.65 10.02
CA ALA A 182 -6.99 0.55 10.85
C ALA A 182 -7.88 -0.71 10.81
N PRO A 183 -9.21 -0.63 11.05
CA PRO A 183 -10.05 -1.84 11.03
C PRO A 183 -10.13 -2.45 9.62
N LEU A 184 -10.21 -1.64 8.57
CA LEU A 184 -10.25 -2.11 7.19
C LEU A 184 -8.93 -2.77 6.78
N THR A 185 -7.79 -2.17 7.14
CA THR A 185 -6.48 -2.77 6.88
C THR A 185 -6.31 -4.07 7.66
N ALA A 186 -6.70 -4.12 8.93
CA ALA A 186 -6.60 -5.33 9.75
C ALA A 186 -7.47 -6.46 9.17
N ALA A 187 -8.72 -6.16 8.78
CA ALA A 187 -9.59 -7.10 8.08
C ALA A 187 -8.97 -7.58 6.76
N GLY A 188 -8.41 -6.65 5.98
CA GLY A 188 -7.72 -6.96 4.73
C GLY A 188 -6.51 -7.88 4.92
N ILE A 189 -5.64 -7.60 5.89
CA ILE A 189 -4.52 -8.48 6.27
C ILE A 189 -5.06 -9.85 6.71
N GLY A 190 -6.14 -9.89 7.48
CA GLY A 190 -6.83 -11.13 7.85
C GLY A 190 -7.24 -11.96 6.64
N CYS A 191 -7.87 -11.35 5.64
CA CYS A 191 -8.20 -11.98 4.36
C CYS A 191 -6.95 -12.51 3.63
N LEU A 192 -5.87 -11.73 3.59
CA LEU A 192 -4.62 -12.13 2.95
C LEU A 192 -3.99 -13.34 3.65
N LEU A 193 -4.02 -13.43 4.97
CA LEU A 193 -3.51 -14.59 5.71
C LEU A 193 -4.28 -15.88 5.38
N MET A 194 -5.58 -15.79 5.05
CA MET A 194 -6.37 -16.95 4.61
C MET A 194 -5.91 -17.53 3.26
N THR A 195 -5.16 -16.76 2.47
CA THR A 195 -4.62 -17.23 1.19
C THR A 195 -3.40 -18.14 1.36
N GLY A 196 -2.73 -18.12 2.53
CA GLY A 196 -1.39 -18.69 2.71
C GLY A 196 -1.24 -20.15 2.24
N ARG A 197 -2.15 -21.04 2.63
CA ARG A 197 -2.11 -22.46 2.21
C ARG A 197 -2.28 -22.61 0.69
N GLY A 198 -3.13 -21.78 0.10
CA GLY A 198 -3.34 -21.74 -1.34
C GLY A 198 -2.10 -21.22 -2.09
N LEU A 199 -1.46 -20.17 -1.57
CA LEU A 199 -0.23 -19.63 -2.17
C LEU A 199 0.93 -20.64 -2.13
N ASP A 200 1.08 -21.36 -1.02
CA ASP A 200 2.09 -22.42 -0.91
C ASP A 200 1.79 -23.56 -1.89
N ALA A 201 0.53 -23.99 -2.01
CA ALA A 201 0.12 -25.01 -2.97
C ALA A 201 0.40 -24.61 -4.43
N LEU A 202 0.19 -23.33 -4.78
CA LEU A 202 0.45 -22.80 -6.13
C LEU A 202 1.93 -22.88 -6.55
N THR A 203 2.86 -23.03 -5.60
CA THR A 203 4.29 -23.25 -5.90
C THR A 203 4.57 -24.62 -6.54
N LEU A 204 3.68 -25.60 -6.33
CA LEU A 204 3.76 -26.93 -6.96
C LEU A 204 3.10 -26.98 -8.35
N GLY A 205 2.53 -25.85 -8.81
CA GLY A 205 1.79 -25.73 -10.06
C GLY A 205 0.27 -25.90 -9.89
N ASP A 206 -0.47 -25.42 -10.88
CA ASP A 206 -1.93 -25.28 -10.76
C ASP A 206 -2.67 -26.61 -10.71
N ALA A 207 -2.18 -27.63 -11.42
CA ALA A 207 -2.75 -28.98 -11.40
C ALA A 207 -2.56 -29.66 -10.03
N ALA A 208 -1.34 -29.63 -9.50
CA ALA A 208 -1.00 -30.21 -8.19
C ALA A 208 -1.74 -29.49 -7.05
N ALA A 209 -1.85 -28.16 -7.12
CA ALA A 209 -2.61 -27.41 -6.13
C ALA A 209 -4.08 -27.85 -6.10
N ARG A 210 -4.71 -28.02 -7.28
CA ARG A 210 -6.10 -28.50 -7.38
C ARG A 210 -6.28 -29.92 -6.87
N SER A 211 -5.35 -30.84 -7.13
CA SER A 211 -5.43 -32.22 -6.62
C SER A 211 -5.28 -32.30 -5.09
N MET A 212 -4.61 -31.33 -4.47
CA MET A 212 -4.56 -31.19 -3.00
C MET A 212 -5.81 -30.52 -2.41
N GLY A 213 -6.86 -30.28 -3.20
CA GLY A 213 -8.12 -29.68 -2.76
C GLY A 213 -8.13 -28.14 -2.73
N MET A 214 -7.09 -27.47 -3.26
CA MET A 214 -7.09 -26.01 -3.37
C MET A 214 -8.15 -25.57 -4.38
N ARG A 215 -9.00 -24.63 -3.97
CA ARG A 215 -10.04 -24.02 -4.82
C ARG A 215 -9.58 -22.64 -5.29
N PRO A 216 -9.16 -22.45 -6.56
CA PRO A 216 -8.57 -21.19 -7.02
C PRO A 216 -9.49 -19.97 -6.84
N GLY A 217 -10.81 -20.17 -7.01
CA GLY A 217 -11.78 -19.09 -6.81
C GLY A 217 -11.84 -18.55 -5.39
N ILE A 218 -11.64 -19.40 -4.37
CA ILE A 218 -11.66 -18.97 -2.97
C ILE A 218 -10.39 -18.19 -2.64
N VAL A 219 -9.23 -18.68 -3.07
CA VAL A 219 -7.95 -17.97 -2.90
C VAL A 219 -8.00 -16.60 -3.60
N GLN A 220 -8.54 -16.56 -4.82
CA GLN A 220 -8.72 -15.33 -5.58
C GLN A 220 -9.69 -14.36 -4.89
N ALA A 221 -10.82 -14.83 -4.35
CA ALA A 221 -11.76 -13.99 -3.62
C ALA A 221 -11.14 -13.38 -2.37
N TRP A 222 -10.40 -14.16 -1.58
CA TRP A 222 -9.66 -13.65 -0.42
C TRP A 222 -8.58 -12.65 -0.81
N LEU A 223 -7.89 -12.87 -1.94
CA LEU A 223 -6.90 -11.93 -2.45
C LEU A 223 -7.57 -10.61 -2.89
N ILE A 224 -8.69 -10.68 -3.61
CA ILE A 224 -9.45 -9.50 -4.04
C ILE A 224 -9.90 -8.69 -2.83
N ALA A 225 -10.55 -9.34 -1.86
CA ALA A 225 -11.01 -8.69 -0.64
C ALA A 225 -9.82 -8.12 0.16
N GLY A 226 -8.77 -8.92 0.36
CA GLY A 226 -7.60 -8.53 1.15
C GLY A 226 -6.86 -7.33 0.56
N VAL A 227 -6.49 -7.39 -0.72
CA VAL A 227 -5.77 -6.31 -1.40
C VAL A 227 -6.66 -5.08 -1.53
N GLY A 228 -7.94 -5.23 -1.89
CA GLY A 228 -8.88 -4.12 -2.01
C GLY A 228 -9.06 -3.38 -0.69
N LEU A 229 -9.21 -4.10 0.43
CA LEU A 229 -9.33 -3.51 1.76
C LEU A 229 -8.04 -2.81 2.21
N THR A 230 -6.87 -3.45 2.08
CA THR A 230 -5.59 -2.85 2.52
C THR A 230 -5.17 -1.65 1.67
N VAL A 231 -5.31 -1.74 0.34
CA VAL A 231 -4.90 -0.65 -0.57
C VAL A 231 -5.95 0.46 -0.56
N GLY A 232 -7.23 0.10 -0.65
CA GLY A 232 -8.33 1.06 -0.66
C GLY A 232 -8.38 1.89 0.61
N SER A 233 -8.22 1.28 1.79
CA SER A 233 -8.19 2.02 3.06
C SER A 233 -7.00 2.96 3.20
N GLY A 234 -5.82 2.60 2.67
CA GLY A 234 -4.67 3.50 2.64
C GLY A 234 -4.89 4.68 1.69
N VAL A 235 -5.35 4.42 0.47
CA VAL A 235 -5.61 5.47 -0.53
C VAL A 235 -6.77 6.39 -0.11
N ALA A 236 -7.76 5.84 0.60
CA ALA A 236 -8.88 6.56 1.18
C ALA A 236 -8.49 7.64 2.18
N VAL A 237 -7.35 7.51 2.87
CA VAL A 237 -6.96 8.46 3.93
C VAL A 237 -5.68 9.20 3.63
N ALA A 238 -4.78 8.60 2.85
CA ALA A 238 -3.44 9.13 2.60
C ALA A 238 -3.10 9.28 1.12
N GLY A 239 -3.99 8.96 0.19
CA GLY A 239 -3.69 8.98 -1.24
C GLY A 239 -2.73 7.87 -1.67
N ILE A 240 -2.12 8.02 -2.86
CA ILE A 240 -1.31 6.95 -3.44
C ILE A 240 0.05 6.86 -2.72
N VAL A 241 0.33 5.66 -2.19
CA VAL A 241 1.63 5.30 -1.60
C VAL A 241 2.14 4.07 -2.35
N GLY A 242 3.13 4.28 -3.22
CA GLY A 242 3.63 3.25 -4.14
C GLY A 242 4.88 2.50 -3.65
N PHE A 243 5.22 1.42 -4.35
CA PHE A 243 6.47 0.64 -4.24
C PHE A 243 6.73 -0.09 -2.92
N VAL A 244 5.99 0.16 -1.85
CA VAL A 244 6.12 -0.58 -0.58
C VAL A 244 5.87 -2.08 -0.80
N GLY A 245 4.84 -2.41 -1.60
CA GLY A 245 4.49 -3.80 -1.93
C GLY A 245 5.51 -4.50 -2.83
N LEU A 246 6.35 -3.75 -3.55
CA LEU A 246 7.48 -4.26 -4.29
C LEU A 246 8.71 -4.45 -3.40
N ILE A 247 9.14 -3.38 -2.72
CA ILE A 247 10.40 -3.30 -1.99
C ILE A 247 10.40 -4.30 -0.84
N VAL A 248 9.36 -4.26 -0.01
CA VAL A 248 9.37 -4.91 1.30
C VAL A 248 9.40 -6.44 1.18
N PRO A 249 8.52 -7.09 0.41
CA PRO A 249 8.56 -8.55 0.28
C PRO A 249 9.89 -9.02 -0.31
N HIS A 250 10.53 -8.21 -1.17
CA HIS A 250 11.83 -8.54 -1.72
C HIS A 250 12.95 -8.48 -0.68
N LEU A 251 12.96 -7.46 0.18
CA LEU A 251 13.94 -7.31 1.26
C LEU A 251 13.78 -8.37 2.35
N VAL A 252 12.54 -8.78 2.65
CA VAL A 252 12.26 -9.71 3.76
C VAL A 252 12.40 -11.18 3.34
N ARG A 253 12.18 -11.51 2.05
CA ARG A 253 12.20 -12.89 1.53
C ARG A 253 13.47 -13.69 1.83
N PRO A 254 14.69 -13.13 1.82
CA PRO A 254 15.91 -13.87 2.19
C PRO A 254 15.91 -14.37 3.64
N PHE A 255 15.14 -13.72 4.52
CA PHE A 255 15.09 -14.01 5.96
C PHE A 255 13.94 -14.95 6.35
N THR A 256 13.10 -15.36 5.41
CA THR A 256 12.00 -16.32 5.63
C THR A 256 12.34 -17.68 5.03
N ASP A 257 11.51 -18.71 5.30
CA ASP A 257 11.70 -20.06 4.71
C ASP A 257 11.35 -20.09 3.20
N ARG A 258 11.31 -18.92 2.53
CA ARG A 258 10.97 -18.69 1.11
C ARG A 258 9.58 -19.18 0.68
N ARG A 259 8.74 -19.60 1.63
CA ARG A 259 7.33 -19.94 1.41
C ARG A 259 6.49 -18.67 1.27
N PRO A 260 5.64 -18.55 0.23
CA PRO A 260 4.76 -17.39 0.06
C PRO A 260 3.91 -17.08 1.30
N SER A 261 3.34 -18.09 1.96
CA SER A 261 2.49 -17.92 3.15
C SER A 261 3.21 -17.19 4.29
N GLN A 262 4.47 -17.52 4.51
CA GLN A 262 5.27 -16.99 5.60
C GLN A 262 5.79 -15.58 5.33
N LEU A 263 5.65 -15.08 4.09
CA LEU A 263 6.15 -13.76 3.72
C LEU A 263 5.16 -12.65 4.09
N ILE A 264 3.86 -12.96 4.21
CA ILE A 264 2.79 -11.95 4.38
C ILE A 264 2.97 -11.15 5.67
N LEU A 265 3.02 -11.82 6.83
CA LEU A 265 3.13 -11.14 8.12
C LEU A 265 4.46 -10.37 8.29
N PRO A 266 5.64 -10.96 7.99
CA PRO A 266 6.89 -10.21 8.01
C PRO A 266 6.89 -9.00 7.06
N SER A 267 6.28 -9.13 5.88
CA SER A 267 6.17 -7.99 4.95
C SER A 267 5.22 -6.92 5.46
N ALA A 268 4.16 -7.27 6.18
CA ALA A 268 3.31 -6.30 6.85
C ALA A 268 4.13 -5.48 7.87
N LEU A 269 4.85 -6.15 8.77
CA LEU A 269 5.65 -5.46 9.79
C LEU A 269 6.78 -4.61 9.18
N ALA A 270 7.50 -5.15 8.21
CA ALA A 270 8.56 -4.41 7.53
C ALA A 270 8.01 -3.24 6.68
N GLY A 271 6.80 -3.36 6.13
CA GLY A 271 6.13 -2.28 5.43
C GLY A 271 5.70 -1.17 6.39
N ALA A 272 5.16 -1.54 7.55
CA ALA A 272 4.85 -0.61 8.63
C ALA A 272 6.09 0.20 9.04
N LEU A 273 7.21 -0.50 9.26
CA LEU A 273 8.48 0.12 9.60
C LEU A 273 9.00 1.04 8.48
N LEU A 274 8.99 0.58 7.22
CA LEU A 274 9.47 1.37 6.08
C LEU A 274 8.69 2.68 5.94
N VAL A 275 7.35 2.61 6.01
CA VAL A 275 6.50 3.79 5.85
C VAL A 275 6.63 4.74 7.04
N LEU A 276 6.73 4.23 8.27
CA LEU A 276 6.98 5.05 9.47
C LEU A 276 8.31 5.81 9.37
N VAL A 277 9.38 5.12 8.96
CA VAL A 277 10.71 5.73 8.80
C VAL A 277 10.72 6.74 7.65
N ALA A 278 10.08 6.42 6.52
CA ALA A 278 9.96 7.34 5.39
C ALA A 278 9.19 8.61 5.76
N ASP A 279 8.05 8.49 6.45
CA ASP A 279 7.26 9.63 6.93
C ASP A 279 8.07 10.49 7.91
N SER A 280 8.77 9.86 8.85
CA SER A 280 9.62 10.57 9.81
C SER A 280 10.75 11.33 9.12
N THR A 281 11.39 10.70 8.12
CA THR A 281 12.49 11.32 7.35
C THR A 281 11.99 12.54 6.60
N VAL A 282 10.86 12.41 5.91
CA VAL A 282 10.21 13.50 5.17
C VAL A 282 9.84 14.68 6.08
N ARG A 283 9.43 14.41 7.32
CA ARG A 283 9.07 15.44 8.31
C ARG A 283 10.29 16.19 8.88
N ILE A 284 11.46 15.56 8.92
CA ILE A 284 12.71 16.14 9.44
C ILE A 284 13.44 16.95 8.36
N LEU A 285 13.25 16.63 7.07
CA LEU A 285 13.95 17.32 5.98
C LEU A 285 13.69 18.84 6.01
N PRO A 286 14.74 19.68 5.89
CA PRO A 286 14.64 21.14 5.98
C PRO A 286 14.16 21.78 4.67
N LEU A 287 13.02 21.30 4.16
CA LEU A 287 12.38 21.82 2.96
C LEU A 287 11.36 22.90 3.32
N VAL A 288 11.12 23.85 2.40
CA VAL A 288 10.12 24.93 2.58
C VAL A 288 8.73 24.34 2.82
N THR A 289 8.34 23.38 1.99
CA THR A 289 7.14 22.57 2.15
C THR A 289 7.52 21.13 2.44
N GLU A 290 6.72 20.44 3.25
CA GLU A 290 6.95 19.01 3.51
C GLU A 290 6.82 18.22 2.20
N LEU A 291 7.81 17.37 1.90
CA LEU A 291 7.77 16.51 0.73
C LEU A 291 6.58 15.54 0.86
N ARG A 292 5.85 15.28 -0.22
CA ARG A 292 4.75 14.31 -0.19
C ARG A 292 5.31 12.88 -0.07
N LEU A 293 4.73 12.09 0.83
CA LEU A 293 5.22 10.73 1.14
C LEU A 293 5.23 9.82 -0.10
N GLY A 294 4.21 9.90 -0.95
CA GLY A 294 4.15 9.09 -2.17
C GLY A 294 5.28 9.41 -3.15
N ILE A 295 5.71 10.68 -3.22
CA ILE A 295 6.88 11.09 -4.00
C ILE A 295 8.16 10.53 -3.38
N ALA A 296 8.35 10.69 -2.07
CA ALA A 296 9.53 10.21 -1.38
C ALA A 296 9.74 8.70 -1.57
N LEU A 297 8.67 7.90 -1.43
CA LEU A 297 8.74 6.46 -1.65
C LEU A 297 8.95 6.10 -3.13
N SER A 298 8.41 6.87 -4.07
CA SER A 298 8.65 6.65 -5.50
C SER A 298 10.10 6.93 -5.91
N LEU A 299 10.75 7.94 -5.31
CA LEU A 299 12.17 8.23 -5.51
C LEU A 299 13.09 7.09 -5.06
N ILE A 300 12.65 6.29 -4.08
CA ILE A 300 13.38 5.11 -3.60
C ILE A 300 12.99 3.87 -4.42
N GLY A 301 11.70 3.71 -4.66
CA GLY A 301 11.10 2.54 -5.28
C GLY A 301 11.42 2.37 -6.75
N ALA A 302 11.43 3.45 -7.54
CA ALA A 302 11.73 3.36 -8.96
C ALA A 302 13.19 2.91 -9.23
N PRO A 303 14.23 3.49 -8.57
CA PRO A 303 15.59 2.97 -8.67
C PRO A 303 15.73 1.53 -8.16
N PHE A 304 15.04 1.17 -7.07
CA PHE A 304 15.05 -0.20 -6.56
C PHE A 304 14.46 -1.19 -7.57
N PHE A 305 13.33 -0.83 -8.20
CA PHE A 305 12.70 -1.62 -9.24
C PHE A 305 13.61 -1.79 -10.47
N LEU A 306 14.24 -0.71 -10.93
CA LEU A 306 15.20 -0.75 -12.03
C LEU A 306 16.39 -1.67 -11.70
N TRP A 307 16.98 -1.52 -10.51
CA TRP A 307 18.07 -2.38 -10.06
C TRP A 307 17.66 -3.86 -10.05
N LEU A 308 16.46 -4.17 -9.55
CA LEU A 308 15.93 -5.53 -9.52
C LEU A 308 15.77 -6.10 -10.94
N LEU A 309 15.22 -5.31 -11.87
CA LEU A 309 15.06 -5.69 -13.27
C LEU A 309 16.42 -5.99 -13.93
N LEU A 310 17.41 -5.12 -13.72
CA LEU A 310 18.77 -5.32 -14.25
C LEU A 310 19.44 -6.57 -13.67
N ARG A 311 19.21 -6.86 -12.38
CA ARG A 311 19.72 -8.07 -11.73
C ARG A 311 19.08 -9.33 -12.29
N MET A 312 17.77 -9.33 -12.52
CA MET A 312 17.06 -10.46 -13.13
C MET A 312 17.53 -10.74 -14.56
N ARG A 313 17.78 -9.70 -15.35
CA ARG A 313 18.33 -9.83 -16.71
C ARG A 313 19.70 -10.53 -16.73
N ARG A 314 20.58 -10.20 -15.78
CA ARG A 314 21.91 -10.83 -15.67
C ARG A 314 21.86 -12.29 -15.24
N GLY A 315 20.79 -12.74 -14.59
CA GLY A 315 20.63 -14.16 -14.24
C GLY A 315 20.05 -15.02 -15.36
N LEU A 316 19.56 -14.40 -16.44
CA LEU A 316 19.03 -15.06 -17.63
C LEU A 316 20.04 -15.13 -18.78
N ALA A 317 21.13 -14.35 -18.70
CA ALA A 317 22.25 -14.35 -19.64
C ALA A 317 23.40 -15.17 -19.08
#